data_AF-A0A2N6ES74-F1
#
_entry.id   AF-A0A2N6ES74-F1
#
_cell.length_a   1.000
_cell.length_b   1.000
_cell.length_c   1.000
_cell.angle_alpha   90.00
_cell.angle_beta   90.00
_cell.angle_gamma   90.00
#
_symmetry.space_group_name_H-M   'P 1'
#
loop_
_entity.id
_entity.type
_entity.pdbx_description
1 polymer ?
#
loop_
_entity_poly.entity_id
_entity_poly.type
_entity_poly.pdbx_seq_one_letter_code
_entity_poly.pdbx_strand_id
1 'polypeptide(L)'
;MENPTYAQELKQIRLKRYQLWGVFISYLPAIGITLSISEGSGAPAAVCLLWVLFAAIGGVRVSFSRCPRCGNLFHMRGAGTSWGRRCRHCDLSL
;
A
#
# COMPACT_ATOMS: atom_id res chain seq x y z
N MET A 1 21.84 18.72 3.92
CA MET A 1 21.43 18.66 5.35
C MET A 1 19.98 18.18 5.38
N GLU A 2 19.77 16.89 5.62
CA GLU A 2 18.42 16.30 5.73
C GLU A 2 17.86 16.65 7.12
N ASN A 3 16.72 17.34 7.18
CA ASN A 3 16.08 17.64 8.47
C ASN A 3 15.63 16.33 9.14
N PRO A 4 15.92 16.11 10.43
CA PRO A 4 15.59 14.86 11.13
C PRO A 4 14.08 14.52 11.12
N THR A 5 13.23 15.54 10.99
CA THR A 5 11.77 15.41 10.83
C THR A 5 11.36 14.66 9.56
N TYR A 6 12.12 14.83 8.46
CA TYR A 6 11.79 14.19 7.18
C TYR A 6 11.99 12.68 7.22
N ALA A 7 13.00 12.20 7.94
CA ALA A 7 13.28 10.78 8.08
C ALA A 7 12.13 10.04 8.78
N GLN A 8 11.48 10.68 9.77
CA GLN A 8 10.34 10.10 10.48
C GLN A 8 9.11 9.99 9.57
N GLU A 9 8.80 11.03 8.81
CA GLU A 9 7.67 11.01 7.87
C GLU A 9 7.90 9.98 6.75
N LEU A 10 9.11 9.92 6.17
CA LEU A 10 9.47 8.92 5.18
C LEU A 10 9.33 7.49 5.72
N LYS A 11 9.74 7.24 6.97
CA LYS A 11 9.56 5.94 7.62
C LYS A 11 8.08 5.53 7.70
N GLN A 12 7.17 6.48 7.95
CA GLN A 12 5.72 6.19 7.94
C GLN A 12 5.22 5.83 6.55
N ILE A 13 5.66 6.53 5.49
CA ILE A 13 5.29 6.19 4.11
C ILE A 13 5.83 4.80 3.76
N ARG A 14 7.05 4.47 4.20
CA ARG A 14 7.68 3.16 4.00
C ARG A 14 6.87 2.05 4.67
N LEU A 15 6.43 2.29 5.91
CA LEU A 15 5.60 1.34 6.66
C LEU A 15 4.24 1.12 5.99
N LYS A 16 3.55 2.18 5.58
CA LYS A 16 2.26 2.07 4.85
C LYS A 16 2.41 1.25 3.57
N ARG A 17 3.51 1.46 2.85
CA ARG A 17 3.83 0.69 1.66
C ARG A 17 4.10 -0.79 1.99
N TYR A 18 4.86 -1.08 3.05
CA TYR A 18 5.07 -2.47 3.47
C TYR A 18 3.77 -3.14 3.91
N GLN A 19 2.85 -2.41 4.57
CA GLN A 19 1.52 -2.92 4.89
C GLN A 19 0.75 -3.30 3.63
N LEU A 20 0.74 -2.43 2.61
CA LEU A 20 0.09 -2.71 1.33
C LEU A 20 0.70 -3.95 0.63
N TRP A 21 2.03 -4.04 0.58
CA TRP A 21 2.70 -5.23 0.06
C TRP A 21 2.41 -6.49 0.88
N GLY A 22 2.31 -6.37 2.19
CA GLY A 22 1.90 -7.46 3.08
C GLY A 22 0.50 -7.96 2.76
N VAL A 23 -0.45 -7.07 2.48
CA VAL A 23 -1.80 -7.42 2.01
C VAL A 23 -1.73 -8.14 0.66
N PHE A 24 -0.95 -7.64 -0.31
CA PHE A 24 -0.81 -8.33 -1.60
C PHE A 24 -0.20 -9.73 -1.48
N ILE A 25 0.83 -9.88 -0.67
CA ILE A 25 1.51 -11.17 -0.46
C ILE A 25 0.60 -12.13 0.30
N SER A 26 -0.18 -11.65 1.27
CA SER A 26 -1.07 -12.50 2.07
C SER A 26 -2.26 -13.05 1.28
N TYR A 27 -2.58 -12.48 0.12
CA TYR A 27 -3.65 -12.98 -0.75
C TYR A 27 -3.42 -14.43 -1.18
N LEU A 28 -2.23 -14.74 -1.69
CA LEU A 28 -1.88 -16.05 -2.23
C LEU A 28 -2.05 -17.18 -1.20
N PRO A 29 -1.50 -17.09 0.03
CA PRO A 29 -1.75 -18.11 1.04
C PRO A 29 -3.20 -18.12 1.50
N ALA A 30 -3.86 -16.96 1.63
CA ALA A 30 -5.25 -16.90 2.10
C ALA A 30 -6.21 -17.59 1.12
N ILE A 31 -6.09 -17.33 -0.18
CA ILE A 31 -6.93 -17.97 -1.19
C ILE A 31 -6.62 -19.47 -1.31
N GLY A 32 -5.35 -19.87 -1.25
CA GLY A 32 -4.94 -21.26 -1.30
C GLY A 32 -5.51 -22.09 -0.15
N ILE A 33 -5.39 -21.59 1.08
CA ILE A 33 -5.95 -22.22 2.29
C ILE A 33 -7.49 -22.27 2.20
N THR A 34 -8.12 -21.19 1.76
CA THR A 34 -9.59 -21.13 1.67
C THR A 34 -10.10 -22.13 0.63
N LEU A 35 -9.45 -22.23 -0.53
CA LEU A 35 -9.80 -23.19 -1.57
C LEU A 35 -9.54 -24.65 -1.15
N SER A 36 -8.50 -24.92 -0.35
CA SER A 36 -8.21 -26.28 0.12
C SER A 36 -9.18 -26.77 1.20
N ILE A 37 -9.83 -25.86 1.93
CA ILE A 37 -10.73 -26.20 3.05
C ILE A 37 -12.21 -26.08 2.63
N SER A 38 -12.54 -25.17 1.71
CA SER A 38 -13.91 -24.88 1.32
C SER A 38 -14.36 -25.73 0.13
N GLU A 39 -14.89 -26.93 0.38
CA GLU A 39 -15.68 -27.66 -0.61
C GLU A 39 -17.10 -27.03 -0.71
N GLY A 40 -17.32 -26.20 -1.73
CA GLY A 40 -18.66 -25.74 -2.12
C GLY A 40 -19.27 -24.57 -1.34
N SER A 41 -18.56 -23.97 -0.37
CA SER A 41 -19.05 -22.80 0.37
C SER A 41 -18.65 -21.46 -0.29
N GLY A 42 -19.42 -20.40 -0.05
CA GLY A 42 -19.11 -19.03 -0.49
C GLY A 42 -17.90 -18.38 0.20
N ALA A 43 -17.13 -19.13 1.00
CA ALA A 43 -15.97 -18.63 1.75
C ALA A 43 -14.87 -18.00 0.88
N PRO A 44 -14.49 -18.53 -0.31
CA PRO A 44 -13.51 -17.89 -1.18
C PRO A 44 -13.95 -16.49 -1.62
N ALA A 45 -15.24 -16.31 -1.91
CA ALA A 45 -15.79 -15.01 -2.31
C ALA A 45 -15.70 -13.99 -1.15
N ALA A 46 -16.00 -14.41 0.08
CA ALA A 46 -15.88 -13.56 1.26
C ALA A 46 -14.42 -13.15 1.54
N VAL A 47 -13.47 -14.08 1.40
CA VAL A 47 -12.03 -13.81 1.56
C VAL A 47 -11.53 -12.84 0.48
N CYS A 48 -11.95 -13.03 -0.77
CA CYS A 48 -11.66 -12.08 -1.85
C CYS A 48 -12.21 -10.69 -1.54
N LEU A 49 -13.46 -10.58 -1.08
CA LEU A 49 -14.10 -9.30 -0.73
C LEU A 49 -13.35 -8.58 0.39
N LEU A 50 -13.04 -9.28 1.48
CA LEU A 50 -12.26 -8.73 2.59
C LEU A 50 -10.89 -8.27 2.12
N TRP A 51 -10.23 -9.08 1.30
CA TRP A 51 -8.92 -8.75 0.76
C TRP A 51 -8.95 -7.49 -0.11
N VAL A 52 -9.92 -7.36 -1.02
CA VAL A 52 -10.10 -6.16 -1.86
C VAL A 52 -10.31 -4.92 -0.99
N LEU A 53 -11.08 -5.01 0.09
CA LEU A 53 -11.27 -3.89 1.03
C LEU A 53 -9.95 -3.49 1.70
N PHE A 54 -9.16 -4.44 2.20
CA PHE A 54 -7.85 -4.15 2.79
C PHE A 54 -6.88 -3.56 1.77
N ALA A 55 -6.85 -4.09 0.55
CA ALA A 55 -6.01 -3.60 -0.53
C ALA A 55 -6.41 -2.17 -0.94
N ALA A 56 -7.72 -1.88 -1.04
CA ALA A 56 -8.24 -0.55 -1.35
C ALA A 56 -7.86 0.46 -0.26
N ILE A 57 -8.09 0.13 1.02
CA ILE A 57 -7.73 0.99 2.15
C ILE A 57 -6.22 1.24 2.18
N GLY A 58 -5.41 0.20 2.03
CA GLY A 58 -3.95 0.31 1.96
C GLY A 58 -3.50 1.17 0.78
N GLY A 59 -4.09 0.95 -0.39
CA GLY A 59 -3.81 1.68 -1.63
C GLY A 59 -4.12 3.17 -1.50
N VAL A 60 -5.26 3.53 -0.92
CA VAL A 60 -5.63 4.92 -0.62
C VAL A 60 -4.63 5.52 0.38
N ARG A 61 -4.36 4.86 1.51
CA ARG A 61 -3.43 5.37 2.53
C ARG A 61 -2.02 5.63 1.98
N VAL A 62 -1.52 4.75 1.12
CA VAL A 62 -0.22 4.94 0.46
C VAL A 62 -0.31 6.08 -0.56
N SER A 63 -1.31 6.08 -1.43
CA SER A 63 -1.43 7.05 -2.53
C SER A 63 -1.59 8.49 -2.04
N PHE A 64 -2.33 8.69 -0.94
CA PHE A 64 -2.56 10.00 -0.33
C PHE A 64 -1.46 10.42 0.67
N SER A 65 -0.33 9.69 0.74
CA SER A 65 0.79 10.10 1.57
C SER A 65 1.48 11.34 1.01
N ARG A 66 1.67 12.38 1.84
CA ARG A 66 2.33 13.63 1.45
C ARG A 66 3.84 13.52 1.55
N CYS A 67 4.55 14.19 0.67
CA CYS A 67 5.99 14.28 0.69
C CYS A 67 6.44 15.39 1.67
N PRO A 68 7.33 15.10 2.64
CA PRO A 68 7.85 16.09 3.60
C PRO A 68 8.56 17.27 2.94
N ARG A 69 9.16 17.05 1.76
CA ARG A 69 10.02 18.03 1.08
C ARG A 69 9.23 18.99 0.19
N CYS A 70 8.26 18.48 -0.57
CA CYS A 70 7.53 19.29 -1.55
C CYS A 70 6.04 19.48 -1.23
N GLY A 71 5.53 18.88 -0.15
CA GLY A 71 4.13 18.98 0.29
C GLY A 71 3.11 18.26 -0.59
N ASN A 72 3.49 17.86 -1.81
CA ASN A 72 2.64 17.14 -2.76
C ASN A 72 2.46 15.67 -2.40
N LEU A 73 1.49 15.02 -3.04
CA LEU A 73 1.28 13.58 -2.91
C LEU A 73 2.51 12.82 -3.43
N PHE A 74 3.13 12.01 -2.57
CA PHE A 74 4.39 11.32 -2.84
C PHE A 74 4.25 10.37 -4.04
N HIS A 75 3.14 9.62 -4.07
CA HIS A 75 2.90 8.55 -5.03
C HIS A 75 1.99 8.95 -6.20
N MET A 76 1.32 10.11 -6.13
CA MET A 76 0.37 10.56 -7.15
C MET A 76 0.91 11.73 -7.98
N ARG A 77 0.74 11.65 -9.30
CA ARG A 77 0.94 12.76 -10.23
C ARG A 77 -0.13 12.69 -11.30
N GLY A 78 -1.08 13.63 -11.29
CA GLY A 78 -2.30 13.54 -12.08
C GLY A 78 -3.19 12.39 -11.62
N ALA A 79 -3.79 11.64 -12.57
CA ALA A 79 -4.58 10.45 -12.28
C ALA A 79 -3.72 9.18 -12.01
N GLY A 80 -2.40 9.26 -12.19
CA GLY A 80 -1.50 8.12 -12.03
C GLY A 80 -1.01 7.95 -10.60
N THR A 81 -1.20 6.75 -10.03
CA THR A 81 -0.58 6.30 -8.78
C THR A 81 0.62 5.42 -9.08
N SER A 82 1.79 5.76 -8.53
CA SER A 82 2.96 4.89 -8.54
C SER A 82 3.39 4.56 -7.12
N TRP A 83 3.38 3.30 -6.72
CA TRP A 83 3.89 2.84 -5.42
C TRP A 83 5.42 2.65 -5.40
N GLY A 84 6.14 3.48 -6.16
CA GLY A 84 7.60 3.47 -6.30
C GLY A 84 8.35 3.91 -5.04
N ARG A 85 9.68 3.79 -5.03
CA ARG A 85 10.55 4.24 -3.92
C ARG A 85 10.89 5.75 -4.00
N ARG A 86 10.32 6.50 -4.93
CA ARG A 86 10.67 7.91 -5.17
C ARG A 86 9.41 8.75 -5.32
N CYS A 87 9.48 9.99 -4.83
CA CYS A 87 8.42 10.98 -5.02
C CYS A 87 8.28 11.35 -6.49
N ARG A 88 7.05 11.43 -7.01
CA ARG A 88 6.79 11.73 -8.44
C ARG A 88 7.01 13.19 -8.84
N HIS A 89 7.25 14.07 -7.87
CA HIS A 89 7.43 15.52 -8.07
C HIS A 89 8.86 15.99 -7.81
N CYS A 90 9.51 15.49 -6.75
CA CYS A 90 10.83 15.96 -6.33
C CYS A 90 11.90 14.85 -6.27
N ASP A 91 11.56 13.64 -6.73
CA ASP A 91 12.44 12.45 -6.75
C ASP A 91 13.05 12.05 -5.39
N LEU A 92 12.50 12.56 -4.28
CA LEU A 92 12.93 12.18 -2.94
C LEU A 92 12.75 10.67 -2.75
N SER A 93 13.85 9.99 -2.41
CA SER A 93 13.86 8.56 -2.16
C SER A 93 13.33 8.22 -0.78
N LEU A 94 12.66 7.08 -0.72
CA LEU A 94 11.99 6.53 0.46
C LEU A 94 12.88 5.61 1.27
#